data_AF-A0A842YGB0-F1
#
_entry.id   AF-A0A842YGB0-F1
#
_cell.length_a   1.000
_cell.length_b   1.000
_cell.length_c   1.000
_cell.angle_alpha   90.00
_cell.angle_beta   90.00
_cell.angle_gamma   90.00
#
_symmetry.space_group_name_H-M   'P 1'
#
loop_
_entity.id
_entity.type
_entity.pdbx_description
1 polymer ?
#
loop_
_entity_poly.entity_id
_entity_poly.type
_entity_poly.pdbx_seq_one_letter_code
_entity_poly.pdbx_strand_id
1 'polypeptide(L)'
;LPSTYENDIVTFTIYDSYGEVWDTLQATVDSSGYAVSGYVTLDAISARVGSWEVQAVVEDAVSSAEVHNIGYYRRSFSIDHSTQLSIKYPIASISTWSINVTYGALVFLQLRVRDTDNSALLPGGAMSYASTGFGSGSVNDMGTGEYSVTFDTSSLSSNGRYDIDISWTKANYDPLFDTFTINVIYATNLLSSDAPGVDVASGNNGDLHLYFEDMQPAPVLAATILCNWTNGYSVTPDGSGNYLLSLDTTGMMLDIYEVEITASKDFFEATTITLTVDVRELHTSAIPSTSLLSLPVGYTTSFFITYRDTDLQVPISGAETYISCNWSDIHETGDQNFTVSETTTPGKYEVVIYSMDD
;
A
#
# COMPACT_ATOMS: atom_id res chain seq x y z
N LEU A 1 52.09 3.23 -52.33
CA LEU A 1 51.19 2.37 -53.16
C LEU A 1 51.24 2.94 -54.58
N PRO A 2 51.20 2.12 -55.64
CA PRO A 2 51.69 2.56 -56.94
C PRO A 2 50.73 3.57 -57.57
N SER A 3 51.27 4.70 -58.07
CA SER A 3 50.58 5.61 -58.99
C SER A 3 50.11 4.92 -60.28
N THR A 4 50.50 3.66 -60.49
CA THR A 4 50.07 2.78 -61.58
C THR A 4 48.57 2.50 -61.59
N TYR A 5 47.88 2.65 -60.45
CA TYR A 5 46.43 2.46 -60.34
C TYR A 5 45.66 3.78 -60.35
N GLU A 6 46.34 4.92 -60.45
CA GLU A 6 45.69 6.22 -60.49
C GLU A 6 44.75 6.29 -61.70
N ASN A 7 43.51 6.74 -61.45
CA ASN A 7 42.39 6.77 -62.40
C ASN A 7 41.59 5.46 -62.56
N ASP A 8 41.96 4.36 -61.91
CA ASP A 8 41.11 3.16 -61.85
C ASP A 8 39.77 3.48 -61.17
N ILE A 9 38.69 2.84 -61.61
CA ILE A 9 37.36 2.99 -61.01
C ILE A 9 37.07 1.80 -60.09
N VAL A 10 36.82 2.10 -58.82
CA VAL A 10 36.33 1.12 -57.84
C VAL A 10 34.82 1.28 -57.72
N THR A 11 34.07 0.20 -57.96
CA THR A 11 32.63 0.14 -57.74
C THR A 11 32.35 -0.51 -56.39
N PHE A 12 31.68 0.23 -55.51
CA PHE A 12 31.22 -0.22 -54.20
C PHE A 12 29.74 -0.57 -54.29
N THR A 13 29.39 -1.84 -54.09
CA THR A 13 28.00 -2.30 -54.05
C THR A 13 27.64 -2.66 -52.61
N ILE A 14 26.61 -2.02 -52.09
CA ILE A 14 26.08 -2.27 -50.75
C ILE A 14 24.87 -3.18 -50.90
N TYR A 15 24.87 -4.28 -50.16
CA TYR A 15 23.78 -5.24 -50.10
C TYR A 15 23.08 -5.13 -48.74
N ASP A 16 21.75 -5.08 -48.78
CA ASP A 16 20.91 -5.03 -47.58
C ASP A 16 20.85 -6.39 -46.86
N SER A 17 20.07 -6.45 -45.78
CA SER A 17 19.89 -7.67 -44.97
C SER A 17 19.29 -8.87 -45.71
N TYR A 18 18.70 -8.68 -46.90
CA TYR A 18 18.16 -9.73 -47.75
C TYR A 18 19.07 -10.08 -48.93
N GLY A 19 20.22 -9.41 -49.04
CA GLY A 19 21.14 -9.57 -50.16
C GLY A 19 20.69 -8.82 -51.42
N GLU A 20 19.75 -7.87 -51.30
CA GLU A 20 19.36 -6.98 -52.39
C GLU A 20 20.33 -5.81 -52.48
N VAL A 21 20.62 -5.31 -53.69
CA VAL A 21 21.48 -4.13 -53.85
C VAL A 21 20.75 -2.91 -53.27
N TRP A 22 21.33 -2.35 -52.21
CA TRP A 22 20.86 -1.13 -51.56
C TRP A 22 21.32 0.12 -52.30
N ASP A 23 22.62 0.19 -52.57
CA ASP A 23 23.25 1.35 -53.19
C ASP A 23 24.51 0.93 -53.95
N THR A 24 24.91 1.73 -54.93
CA THR A 24 26.12 1.53 -55.71
C THR A 24 26.84 2.85 -55.89
N LEU A 25 28.08 2.91 -55.41
CA LEU A 25 28.93 4.08 -55.49
C LEU A 25 30.15 3.78 -56.34
N GLN A 26 30.69 4.80 -56.99
CA GLN A 26 31.95 4.70 -57.70
C GLN A 26 32.94 5.73 -57.16
N ALA A 27 34.21 5.36 -57.07
CA ALA A 27 35.28 6.28 -56.76
C ALA A 27 36.49 5.99 -57.64
N THR A 28 37.19 7.06 -57.99
CA THR A 28 38.44 6.98 -58.74
C THR A 28 39.61 6.83 -57.76
N VAL A 29 40.54 5.94 -58.09
CA VAL A 29 41.78 5.75 -57.32
C VAL A 29 42.69 6.97 -57.49
N ASP A 30 43.12 7.56 -56.37
CA ASP A 30 44.02 8.71 -56.33
C ASP A 30 45.50 8.34 -56.55
N SER A 31 46.37 9.36 -56.65
CA SER A 31 47.83 9.18 -56.80
C SER A 31 48.50 8.46 -55.63
N SER A 32 47.80 8.29 -54.50
CA SER A 32 48.25 7.53 -53.33
C SER A 32 47.74 6.09 -53.32
N GLY A 33 46.94 5.67 -54.32
CA GLY A 33 46.40 4.33 -54.47
C GLY A 33 45.13 4.07 -53.64
N TYR A 34 44.41 5.11 -53.21
CA TYR A 34 43.16 4.98 -52.46
C TYR A 34 41.96 5.40 -53.32
N ALA A 35 40.85 4.67 -53.20
CA ALA A 35 39.55 5.08 -53.70
C ALA A 35 38.61 5.31 -52.52
N VAL A 36 38.04 6.50 -52.42
CA VAL A 36 37.13 6.89 -51.34
C VAL A 36 35.81 7.31 -51.98
N SER A 37 34.75 6.54 -51.73
CA SER A 37 33.40 6.89 -52.17
C SER A 37 32.81 8.02 -51.33
N GLY A 38 31.65 8.51 -51.76
CA GLY A 38 30.77 9.28 -50.87
C GLY A 38 30.25 8.43 -49.71
N TYR A 39 29.51 9.07 -48.80
CA TYR A 39 28.81 8.40 -47.72
C TYR A 39 27.56 7.69 -48.23
N VAL A 40 27.29 6.50 -47.68
CA VAL A 40 25.99 5.84 -47.76
C VAL A 40 25.18 6.29 -46.55
N THR A 41 23.95 6.75 -46.80
CA THR A 41 23.02 7.12 -45.72
C THR A 41 22.14 5.92 -45.40
N LEU A 42 22.18 5.48 -44.15
CA LEU A 42 21.30 4.45 -43.60
C LEU A 42 20.33 5.14 -42.64
N ASP A 43 19.11 5.42 -43.09
CA ASP A 43 18.09 6.00 -42.21
C ASP A 43 17.28 4.91 -41.52
N ALA A 44 16.81 5.20 -40.31
CA ALA A 44 16.09 4.24 -39.47
C ALA A 44 14.80 3.66 -40.07
N ILE A 45 14.21 4.33 -41.06
CA ILE A 45 12.93 3.94 -41.67
C ILE A 45 13.19 2.98 -42.84
N SER A 46 14.20 3.26 -43.64
CA SER A 46 14.48 2.54 -44.88
C SER A 46 15.55 1.45 -44.69
N ALA A 47 16.54 1.69 -43.83
CA ALA A 47 17.58 0.72 -43.51
C ALA A 47 17.00 -0.36 -42.59
N ARG A 48 16.87 -1.56 -43.14
CA ARG A 48 16.39 -2.74 -42.42
C ARG A 48 17.45 -3.23 -41.44
N VAL A 49 17.02 -3.67 -40.26
CA VAL A 49 17.88 -4.41 -39.33
C VAL A 49 18.39 -5.71 -39.96
N GLY A 50 19.58 -6.17 -39.56
CA GLY A 50 20.14 -7.43 -40.03
C GLY A 50 21.60 -7.35 -40.46
N SER A 51 22.08 -8.40 -41.12
CA SER A 51 23.45 -8.49 -41.63
C SER A 51 23.57 -7.92 -43.04
N TRP A 52 24.35 -6.88 -43.20
CA TRP A 52 24.60 -6.18 -44.45
C TRP A 52 25.99 -6.52 -44.99
N GLU A 53 26.22 -6.29 -46.28
CA GLU A 53 27.51 -6.50 -46.92
C GLU A 53 27.88 -5.32 -47.81
N VAL A 54 29.16 -4.92 -47.80
CA VAL A 54 29.74 -4.04 -48.80
C VAL A 54 30.75 -4.84 -49.61
N GLN A 55 30.59 -4.81 -50.93
CA GLN A 55 31.56 -5.33 -51.89
C GLN A 55 32.23 -4.16 -52.62
N ALA A 56 33.55 -4.22 -52.81
CA ALA A 56 34.28 -3.28 -53.64
C ALA A 56 35.00 -4.05 -54.75
N VAL A 57 34.73 -3.67 -56.00
CA VAL A 57 35.26 -4.33 -57.19
C VAL A 57 36.01 -3.30 -58.05
N VAL A 58 37.22 -3.67 -58.45
CA VAL A 58 37.95 -2.97 -59.51
C VAL A 58 37.96 -3.89 -60.72
N GLU A 59 37.36 -3.44 -61.82
CA GLU A 59 37.33 -4.16 -63.07
C GLU A 59 38.14 -3.41 -64.12
N ASP A 60 39.08 -4.11 -64.74
CA ASP A 60 39.87 -3.57 -65.83
C ASP A 60 39.23 -3.86 -67.20
N ALA A 61 38.01 -3.35 -67.40
CA ALA A 61 37.28 -3.53 -68.66
C ALA A 61 37.70 -2.53 -69.76
N VAL A 62 38.59 -1.57 -69.43
CA VAL A 62 38.91 -0.41 -70.29
C VAL A 62 40.38 -0.42 -70.77
N SER A 63 41.26 -1.28 -70.24
CA SER A 63 42.61 -1.41 -70.75
C SER A 63 42.63 -2.14 -72.10
N SER A 64 43.37 -1.59 -73.07
CA SER A 64 43.36 -2.08 -74.45
C SER A 64 44.45 -3.11 -74.77
N ALA A 65 45.27 -3.56 -73.79
CA ALA A 65 46.37 -4.50 -74.08
C ALA A 65 46.91 -5.36 -72.90
N GLU A 66 46.93 -4.87 -71.65
CA GLU A 66 47.40 -5.62 -70.47
C GLU A 66 46.52 -5.32 -69.27
N VAL A 67 46.19 -6.34 -68.47
CA VAL A 67 45.36 -6.18 -67.28
C VAL A 67 46.08 -5.29 -66.25
N HIS A 68 45.60 -4.07 -66.01
CA HIS A 68 46.15 -3.11 -65.05
C HIS A 68 45.79 -3.48 -63.62
N ASN A 69 44.51 -3.74 -63.32
CA ASN A 69 44.08 -3.98 -61.94
C ASN A 69 42.75 -4.75 -61.85
N ILE A 70 42.74 -5.87 -61.13
CA ILE A 70 41.51 -6.59 -60.76
C ILE A 70 41.55 -6.81 -59.26
N GLY A 71 40.50 -6.37 -58.57
CA GLY A 71 40.41 -6.47 -57.12
C GLY A 71 38.98 -6.75 -56.67
N TYR A 72 38.85 -7.59 -55.64
CA TYR A 72 37.59 -7.84 -54.96
C TYR A 72 37.81 -7.78 -53.45
N TYR A 73 37.00 -6.97 -52.79
CA TYR A 73 36.94 -6.89 -51.34
C TYR A 73 35.49 -7.04 -50.91
N ARG A 74 35.27 -7.73 -49.78
CA ARG A 74 33.97 -7.81 -49.14
C ARG A 74 34.09 -7.63 -47.64
N ARG A 75 33.11 -6.97 -47.04
CA ARG A 75 33.00 -6.81 -45.59
C ARG A 75 31.54 -6.79 -45.18
N SER A 76 31.22 -7.55 -44.13
CA SER A 76 29.90 -7.53 -43.51
C SER A 76 29.85 -6.59 -42.31
N PHE A 77 28.66 -6.07 -42.02
CA PHE A 77 28.32 -5.33 -40.81
C PHE A 77 26.86 -5.62 -40.42
N SER A 78 26.43 -5.25 -39.22
CA SER A 78 25.02 -5.36 -38.83
C SER A 78 24.41 -3.98 -38.59
N ILE A 79 23.11 -3.89 -38.83
CA ILE A 79 22.26 -2.80 -38.36
C ILE A 79 21.37 -3.37 -37.28
N ASP A 80 21.52 -2.82 -36.07
CA ASP A 80 20.71 -3.14 -34.90
C ASP A 80 19.87 -1.91 -34.54
N HIS A 81 18.62 -2.12 -34.14
CA HIS A 81 17.73 -1.03 -33.71
C HIS A 81 17.48 -1.05 -32.20
N SER A 82 17.35 0.14 -31.62
CA SER A 82 16.97 0.31 -30.24
C SER A 82 15.47 0.07 -30.04
N THR A 83 15.13 -0.42 -28.85
CA THR A 83 13.75 -0.80 -28.52
C THR A 83 13.28 -0.19 -27.22
N GLN A 84 11.96 -0.14 -27.05
CA GLN A 84 11.30 0.31 -25.85
C GLN A 84 10.12 -0.59 -25.50
N LEU A 85 9.99 -0.91 -24.22
CA LEU A 85 8.83 -1.59 -23.64
C LEU A 85 7.87 -0.56 -23.01
N SER A 86 6.57 -0.81 -23.10
CA SER A 86 5.54 0.01 -22.43
C SER A 86 4.32 -0.84 -22.08
N ILE A 87 3.63 -0.48 -21.01
CA ILE A 87 2.34 -1.09 -20.64
C ILE A 87 1.23 -0.48 -21.48
N LYS A 88 0.34 -1.32 -22.00
CA LYS A 88 -0.92 -0.93 -22.64
C LYS A 88 -2.13 -1.20 -21.73
N TYR A 89 -2.10 -2.31 -21.00
CA TYR A 89 -3.10 -2.67 -20.03
C TYR A 89 -2.44 -3.45 -18.88
N PRO A 90 -2.85 -3.26 -17.62
CA PRO A 90 -3.94 -2.39 -17.15
C PRO A 90 -3.61 -0.90 -17.26
N ILE A 91 -4.62 -0.08 -17.57
CA ILE A 91 -4.44 1.37 -17.82
C ILE A 91 -3.87 2.07 -16.58
N ALA A 92 -4.29 1.66 -15.39
CA ALA A 92 -3.82 2.21 -14.12
C ALA A 92 -2.32 2.03 -13.89
N SER A 93 -1.67 1.11 -14.61
CA SER A 93 -0.26 0.77 -14.43
C SER A 93 0.68 1.35 -15.48
N ILE A 94 0.16 2.11 -16.45
CA ILE A 94 0.97 2.64 -17.58
C ILE A 94 2.18 3.43 -17.10
N SER A 95 2.06 4.19 -16.01
CA SER A 95 3.15 5.00 -15.46
C SER A 95 3.88 4.35 -14.29
N THR A 96 3.22 3.47 -13.52
CA THR A 96 3.75 2.95 -12.26
C THR A 96 4.36 1.57 -12.38
N TRP A 97 4.06 0.83 -13.45
CA TRP A 97 4.41 -0.58 -13.58
C TRP A 97 3.92 -1.43 -12.41
N SER A 98 2.82 -1.02 -11.78
CA SER A 98 2.25 -1.70 -10.64
C SER A 98 0.74 -1.65 -10.62
N ILE A 99 0.10 -2.67 -10.06
CA ILE A 99 -1.34 -2.72 -9.82
C ILE A 99 -1.65 -3.30 -8.44
N ASN A 100 -2.70 -2.79 -7.80
CA ASN A 100 -3.30 -3.38 -6.61
C ASN A 100 -4.55 -4.16 -7.00
N VAL A 101 -4.67 -5.41 -6.57
CA VAL A 101 -5.83 -6.26 -6.85
C VAL A 101 -6.20 -7.09 -5.63
N THR A 102 -7.47 -7.43 -5.49
CA THR A 102 -7.93 -8.38 -4.46
C THR A 102 -7.49 -9.80 -4.82
N TYR A 103 -7.15 -10.60 -3.82
CA TYR A 103 -6.86 -12.02 -4.00
C TYR A 103 -8.02 -12.76 -4.69
N GLY A 104 -7.69 -13.63 -5.63
CA GLY A 104 -8.64 -14.32 -6.50
C GLY A 104 -8.95 -13.59 -7.81
N ALA A 105 -8.45 -12.38 -8.01
CA ALA A 105 -8.56 -11.67 -9.28
C ALA A 105 -7.63 -12.24 -10.36
N LEU A 106 -8.08 -12.16 -11.62
CA LEU A 106 -7.24 -12.35 -12.80
C LEU A 106 -6.65 -11.00 -13.23
N VAL A 107 -5.33 -10.94 -13.39
CA VAL A 107 -4.63 -9.75 -13.88
C VAL A 107 -4.19 -10.01 -15.31
N PHE A 108 -4.87 -9.36 -16.25
CA PHE A 108 -4.42 -9.32 -17.65
C PHE A 108 -3.35 -8.24 -17.80
N LEU A 109 -2.16 -8.61 -18.24
CA LEU A 109 -1.08 -7.69 -18.59
C LEU A 109 -0.91 -7.70 -20.10
N GLN A 110 -0.96 -6.51 -20.70
CA GLN A 110 -0.67 -6.27 -22.11
C GLN A 110 0.45 -5.25 -22.23
N LEU A 111 1.51 -5.64 -22.94
CA LEU A 111 2.71 -4.86 -23.18
C LEU A 111 2.81 -4.52 -24.67
N ARG A 112 3.56 -3.47 -24.98
CA ARG A 112 3.87 -3.02 -26.34
C ARG A 112 5.36 -2.84 -26.47
N VAL A 113 5.93 -3.48 -27.50
CA VAL A 113 7.33 -3.31 -27.89
C VAL A 113 7.39 -2.44 -29.13
N ARG A 114 8.21 -1.39 -29.06
CA ARG A 114 8.40 -0.42 -30.14
C ARG A 114 9.87 -0.32 -30.51
N ASP A 115 10.15 -0.23 -31.79
CA ASP A 115 11.41 0.23 -32.37
C ASP A 115 11.53 1.74 -32.17
N THR A 116 12.53 2.21 -31.43
CA THR A 116 12.67 3.64 -31.13
C THR A 116 13.23 4.45 -32.30
N ASP A 117 13.88 3.81 -33.25
CA ASP A 117 14.52 4.47 -34.38
C ASP A 117 13.51 4.87 -35.46
N ASN A 118 12.45 4.05 -35.67
CA ASN A 118 11.39 4.33 -36.64
C ASN A 118 9.96 4.34 -36.07
N SER A 119 9.81 4.14 -34.76
CA SER A 119 8.52 4.09 -34.07
C SER A 119 7.60 2.92 -34.46
N ALA A 120 8.07 1.92 -35.20
CA ALA A 120 7.28 0.75 -35.57
C ALA A 120 7.03 -0.17 -34.36
N LEU A 121 5.91 -0.91 -34.39
CA LEU A 121 5.67 -1.97 -33.43
C LEU A 121 6.36 -3.27 -33.87
N LEU A 122 6.87 -4.03 -32.89
CA LEU A 122 7.75 -5.17 -33.17
C LEU A 122 7.08 -6.52 -32.82
N PRO A 123 6.36 -7.15 -33.76
CA PRO A 123 5.88 -8.54 -33.60
C PRO A 123 7.03 -9.54 -33.76
N GLY A 124 6.81 -10.79 -33.37
CA GLY A 124 7.71 -11.93 -33.60
C GLY A 124 8.94 -11.97 -32.71
N GLY A 125 8.99 -11.19 -31.63
CA GLY A 125 10.02 -11.33 -30.59
C GLY A 125 9.64 -12.39 -29.56
N ALA A 126 10.63 -12.93 -28.86
CA ALA A 126 10.40 -13.87 -27.77
C ALA A 126 10.31 -13.10 -26.44
N MET A 127 9.12 -13.15 -25.82
CA MET A 127 8.88 -12.55 -24.50
C MET A 127 8.64 -13.64 -23.45
N SER A 128 9.25 -13.48 -22.28
CA SER A 128 9.05 -14.37 -21.13
C SER A 128 8.92 -13.58 -19.84
N TYR A 129 8.40 -14.24 -18.81
CA TYR A 129 8.35 -13.71 -17.46
C TYR A 129 8.93 -14.70 -16.44
N ALA A 130 9.39 -14.18 -15.30
CA ALA A 130 9.75 -14.94 -14.12
C ALA A 130 9.27 -14.21 -12.84
N SER A 131 8.75 -14.96 -11.88
CA SER A 131 8.24 -14.43 -10.61
C SER A 131 8.34 -15.51 -9.53
N THR A 132 8.57 -15.10 -8.29
CA THR A 132 8.59 -15.99 -7.12
C THR A 132 7.22 -16.58 -6.80
N GLY A 133 6.13 -15.88 -7.14
CA GLY A 133 4.76 -16.34 -6.91
C GLY A 133 4.13 -17.04 -8.12
N PHE A 134 4.26 -16.45 -9.30
CA PHE A 134 3.63 -16.97 -10.53
C PHE A 134 4.50 -17.96 -11.32
N GLY A 135 5.73 -18.23 -10.85
CA GLY A 135 6.69 -19.06 -11.59
C GLY A 135 7.22 -18.35 -12.84
N SER A 136 7.54 -19.12 -13.88
CA SER A 136 8.09 -18.58 -15.13
C SER A 136 7.38 -19.14 -16.35
N GLY A 137 7.25 -18.35 -17.42
CA GLY A 137 6.59 -18.78 -18.64
C GLY A 137 6.85 -17.85 -19.84
N SER A 138 6.30 -18.22 -20.99
CA SER A 138 6.28 -17.37 -22.19
C SER A 138 5.08 -16.42 -22.17
N VAL A 139 5.26 -15.22 -22.70
CA VAL A 139 4.17 -14.25 -22.93
C VAL A 139 3.72 -14.37 -24.38
N ASN A 140 2.40 -14.30 -24.62
CA ASN A 140 1.82 -14.50 -25.94
C ASN A 140 2.07 -13.29 -26.85
N ASP A 141 2.69 -13.50 -28.01
CA ASP A 141 2.76 -12.49 -29.07
C ASP A 141 1.42 -12.38 -29.80
N MET A 142 0.86 -11.18 -29.89
CA MET A 142 -0.41 -10.91 -30.57
C MET A 142 -0.23 -10.65 -32.09
N GLY A 143 1.00 -10.73 -32.60
CA GLY A 143 1.32 -10.54 -34.03
C GLY A 143 1.33 -9.08 -34.48
N THR A 144 1.16 -8.14 -33.55
CA THR A 144 1.10 -6.69 -33.82
C THR A 144 2.23 -5.90 -33.16
N GLY A 145 3.14 -6.57 -32.44
CA GLY A 145 4.10 -5.97 -31.53
C GLY A 145 3.54 -5.65 -30.14
N GLU A 146 2.35 -6.18 -29.86
CA GLU A 146 1.78 -6.24 -28.53
C GLU A 146 1.85 -7.68 -28.01
N TYR A 147 2.08 -7.81 -26.71
CA TYR A 147 2.31 -9.07 -26.03
C TYR A 147 1.40 -9.16 -24.81
N SER A 148 0.88 -10.34 -24.48
CA SER A 148 -0.05 -10.50 -23.38
C SER A 148 0.12 -11.77 -22.55
N VAL A 149 -0.20 -11.64 -21.26
CA VAL A 149 -0.20 -12.75 -20.28
C VAL A 149 -1.26 -12.46 -19.22
N THR A 150 -1.86 -13.52 -18.67
CA THR A 150 -2.81 -13.42 -17.55
C THR A 150 -2.21 -14.09 -16.33
N PHE A 151 -2.21 -13.38 -15.20
CA PHE A 151 -1.81 -13.89 -13.90
C PHE A 151 -3.04 -14.16 -13.05
N ASP A 152 -3.13 -15.37 -12.50
CA ASP A 152 -4.22 -15.77 -11.60
C ASP A 152 -3.77 -15.68 -10.15
N THR A 153 -4.24 -14.67 -9.42
CA THR A 153 -3.84 -14.45 -8.03
C THR A 153 -4.38 -15.52 -7.07
N SER A 154 -5.38 -16.33 -7.47
CA SER A 154 -5.86 -17.45 -6.65
C SER A 154 -4.86 -18.60 -6.55
N SER A 155 -3.84 -18.62 -7.42
CA SER A 155 -2.76 -19.61 -7.40
C SER A 155 -1.66 -19.30 -6.38
N LEU A 156 -1.67 -18.10 -5.80
CA LEU A 156 -0.68 -17.64 -4.84
C LEU A 156 -0.99 -18.21 -3.44
N SER A 157 0.06 -18.40 -2.63
CA SER A 157 -0.10 -18.92 -1.27
C SER A 157 -0.59 -17.89 -0.25
N SER A 158 -0.47 -16.59 -0.54
CA SER A 158 -0.78 -15.49 0.37
C SER A 158 -1.09 -14.20 -0.38
N ASN A 159 -1.52 -13.16 0.35
CA ASN A 159 -1.39 -11.78 -0.08
C ASN A 159 0.07 -11.31 -0.03
N GLY A 160 0.33 -10.14 -0.62
CA GLY A 160 1.66 -9.54 -0.63
C GLY A 160 2.00 -8.86 -1.94
N ARG A 161 3.27 -8.47 -2.04
CA ARG A 161 3.86 -7.91 -3.26
C ARG A 161 4.52 -9.01 -4.09
N TYR A 162 4.16 -9.06 -5.37
CA TYR A 162 4.72 -10.01 -6.34
C TYR A 162 5.34 -9.25 -7.50
N ASP A 163 6.67 -9.28 -7.56
CA ASP A 163 7.44 -8.75 -8.67
C ASP A 163 7.51 -9.79 -9.80
N ILE A 164 7.33 -9.32 -11.03
CA ILE A 164 7.31 -10.12 -12.25
C ILE A 164 8.35 -9.53 -13.21
N ASP A 165 9.48 -10.21 -13.33
CA ASP A 165 10.55 -9.82 -14.23
C ASP A 165 10.18 -10.25 -15.65
N ILE A 166 10.13 -9.27 -16.54
CA ILE A 166 9.79 -9.45 -17.96
C ILE A 166 11.06 -9.32 -18.77
N SER A 167 11.26 -10.24 -19.72
CA SER A 167 12.34 -10.14 -20.68
C SER A 167 11.81 -10.29 -22.11
N TRP A 168 12.37 -9.54 -23.04
CA TRP A 168 12.05 -9.63 -24.46
C TRP A 168 13.32 -9.59 -25.31
N THR A 169 13.37 -10.45 -26.32
CA THR A 169 14.49 -10.54 -27.26
C THR A 169 14.00 -10.72 -28.69
N LYS A 170 14.72 -10.10 -29.64
CA LYS A 170 14.55 -10.31 -31.08
C LYS A 170 15.88 -10.03 -31.76
N ALA A 171 16.23 -10.80 -32.79
CA ALA A 171 17.50 -10.63 -33.50
C ALA A 171 17.61 -9.22 -34.12
N ASN A 172 18.79 -8.60 -33.96
CA ASN A 172 19.11 -7.25 -34.44
C ASN A 172 18.27 -6.13 -33.80
N TYR A 173 17.77 -6.38 -32.58
CA TYR A 173 17.13 -5.40 -31.73
C TYR A 173 17.69 -5.47 -30.32
N ASP A 174 17.76 -4.33 -29.64
CA ASP A 174 18.16 -4.29 -28.24
C ASP A 174 17.22 -5.16 -27.37
N PRO A 175 17.76 -5.97 -26.45
CA PRO A 175 16.94 -6.74 -25.52
C PRO A 175 16.31 -5.81 -24.47
N LEU A 176 15.10 -6.17 -24.01
CA LEU A 176 14.36 -5.41 -23.01
C LEU A 176 14.20 -6.21 -21.73
N PHE A 177 14.32 -5.52 -20.60
CA PHE A 177 14.10 -6.05 -19.26
C PHE A 177 13.34 -5.02 -18.43
N ASP A 178 12.27 -5.43 -17.76
CA ASP A 178 11.51 -4.56 -16.85
C ASP A 178 10.78 -5.40 -15.79
N THR A 179 10.28 -4.78 -14.74
CA THR A 179 9.60 -5.48 -13.65
C THR A 179 8.20 -4.91 -13.46
N PHE A 180 7.18 -5.76 -13.64
CA PHE A 180 5.80 -5.43 -13.32
C PHE A 180 5.45 -5.94 -11.92
N THR A 181 4.80 -5.11 -11.10
CA THR A 181 4.46 -5.44 -9.71
C THR A 181 2.95 -5.66 -9.55
N ILE A 182 2.55 -6.79 -8.97
CA ILE A 182 1.17 -7.02 -8.52
C ILE A 182 1.16 -7.03 -6.99
N ASN A 183 0.47 -6.06 -6.39
CA ASN A 183 0.16 -6.06 -4.97
C ASN A 183 -1.20 -6.74 -4.76
N VAL A 184 -1.17 -7.93 -4.19
CA VAL A 184 -2.35 -8.72 -3.89
C VAL A 184 -2.82 -8.38 -2.49
N ILE A 185 -4.09 -7.98 -2.38
CA ILE A 185 -4.72 -7.51 -1.15
C ILE A 185 -5.78 -8.51 -0.70
N TYR A 186 -5.82 -8.83 0.59
CA TYR A 186 -6.96 -9.55 1.18
C TYR A 186 -8.04 -8.56 1.59
N ALA A 187 -9.28 -8.84 1.20
CA ALA A 187 -10.43 -8.16 1.80
C ALA A 187 -10.51 -8.53 3.28
N THR A 188 -11.07 -7.64 4.09
CA THR A 188 -11.10 -7.78 5.55
C THR A 188 -12.44 -7.37 6.14
N ASN A 189 -12.70 -7.85 7.35
CA ASN A 189 -13.80 -7.40 8.19
C ASN A 189 -13.25 -6.90 9.53
N LEU A 190 -13.83 -5.82 10.04
CA LEU A 190 -13.63 -5.35 11.40
C LEU A 190 -14.93 -5.52 12.17
N LEU A 191 -14.86 -6.25 13.28
CA LEU A 191 -16.00 -6.59 14.12
C LEU A 191 -15.75 -6.10 15.55
N SER A 192 -16.81 -5.99 16.34
CA SER A 192 -16.73 -5.69 17.77
C SER A 192 -17.77 -6.49 18.54
N SER A 193 -17.36 -7.14 19.65
CA SER A 193 -18.31 -7.79 20.56
C SER A 193 -19.15 -6.79 21.35
N ASP A 194 -18.71 -5.54 21.39
CA ASP A 194 -19.36 -4.46 22.11
C ASP A 194 -20.31 -3.66 21.21
N ALA A 195 -20.59 -4.13 19.98
CA ALA A 195 -21.55 -3.46 19.12
C ALA A 195 -22.97 -3.46 19.75
N PRO A 196 -23.71 -2.33 19.69
CA PRO A 196 -23.41 -1.10 18.95
C PRO A 196 -22.50 -0.10 19.69
N GLY A 197 -22.18 -0.33 20.96
CA GLY A 197 -21.37 0.55 21.78
C GLY A 197 -21.31 0.15 23.26
N VAL A 198 -20.65 0.96 24.07
CA VAL A 198 -20.51 0.77 25.53
C VAL A 198 -21.04 1.96 26.31
N ASP A 199 -21.45 1.74 27.56
CA ASP A 199 -21.68 2.78 28.56
C ASP A 199 -20.53 2.83 29.56
N VAL A 200 -20.12 4.04 29.93
CA VAL A 200 -19.00 4.23 30.86
C VAL A 200 -19.20 5.48 31.70
N ALA A 201 -18.92 5.37 33.00
CA ALA A 201 -18.93 6.52 33.88
C ALA A 201 -17.76 7.47 33.53
N SER A 202 -18.03 8.77 33.47
CA SER A 202 -16.99 9.79 33.24
C SER A 202 -15.83 9.64 34.24
N GLY A 203 -14.60 9.61 33.71
CA GLY A 203 -13.38 9.36 34.49
C GLY A 203 -12.91 7.90 34.52
N ASN A 204 -13.73 6.95 34.05
CA ASN A 204 -13.31 5.58 33.79
C ASN A 204 -12.97 5.40 32.30
N ASN A 205 -12.15 4.40 31.97
CA ASN A 205 -11.86 4.11 30.56
C ASN A 205 -13.03 3.38 29.90
N GLY A 206 -13.41 3.82 28.70
CA GLY A 206 -14.34 3.10 27.83
C GLY A 206 -13.56 2.08 27.01
N ASP A 207 -13.79 0.79 27.25
CA ASP A 207 -13.05 -0.30 26.63
C ASP A 207 -13.89 -0.96 25.52
N LEU A 208 -13.32 -1.06 24.31
CA LEU A 208 -13.92 -1.68 23.13
C LEU A 208 -13.07 -2.85 22.64
N HIS A 209 -13.69 -4.02 22.48
CA HIS A 209 -13.08 -5.27 22.03
C HIS A 209 -13.34 -5.44 20.54
N LEU A 210 -12.27 -5.31 19.76
CA LEU A 210 -12.30 -5.36 18.31
C LEU A 210 -11.71 -6.68 17.83
N TYR A 211 -12.23 -7.21 16.73
CA TYR A 211 -11.69 -8.37 16.04
C TYR A 211 -11.51 -8.06 14.55
N PHE A 212 -10.29 -8.17 14.04
CA PHE A 212 -9.94 -7.89 12.66
C PHE A 212 -9.54 -9.19 11.95
N GLU A 213 -10.28 -9.54 10.91
CA GLU A 213 -10.11 -10.79 10.14
C GLU A 213 -10.03 -10.54 8.64
N ASP A 214 -9.45 -11.51 7.92
CA ASP A 214 -9.39 -11.51 6.47
C ASP A 214 -10.56 -12.26 5.81
N MET A 215 -10.53 -12.33 4.48
CA MET A 215 -11.55 -12.98 3.67
C MET A 215 -11.62 -14.52 3.82
N GLN A 216 -10.68 -15.15 4.53
CA GLN A 216 -10.70 -16.57 4.90
C GLN A 216 -10.97 -16.76 6.41
N PRO A 217 -11.79 -15.88 7.01
CA PRO A 217 -11.94 -15.68 8.44
C PRO A 217 -10.70 -15.93 9.31
N ALA A 218 -9.51 -15.60 8.81
CA ALA A 218 -8.28 -15.75 9.56
C ALA A 218 -7.92 -14.43 10.27
N PRO A 219 -7.36 -14.50 11.50
CA PRO A 219 -7.09 -13.31 12.27
C PRO A 219 -5.94 -12.48 11.69
N VAL A 220 -6.17 -11.16 11.55
CA VAL A 220 -5.17 -10.23 11.08
C VAL A 220 -4.37 -9.67 12.26
N LEU A 221 -3.16 -10.17 12.44
CA LEU A 221 -2.25 -9.79 13.54
C LEU A 221 -1.51 -8.48 13.26
N ALA A 222 -1.13 -7.74 14.30
CA ALA A 222 -0.29 -6.53 14.21
C ALA A 222 -0.84 -5.47 13.23
N ALA A 223 -2.16 -5.34 13.15
CA ALA A 223 -2.81 -4.24 12.45
C ALA A 223 -2.69 -2.95 13.25
N THR A 224 -2.75 -1.83 12.54
CA THR A 224 -2.86 -0.51 13.13
C THR A 224 -4.34 -0.18 13.28
N ILE A 225 -4.76 0.09 14.52
CA ILE A 225 -6.11 0.55 14.85
C ILE A 225 -6.04 2.03 15.20
N LEU A 226 -6.86 2.83 14.54
CA LEU A 226 -7.01 4.27 14.79
C LEU A 226 -8.49 4.59 15.03
N CYS A 227 -8.77 5.62 15.81
CA CYS A 227 -10.12 6.15 15.94
C CYS A 227 -10.14 7.68 15.97
N ASN A 228 -11.33 8.25 15.83
CA ASN A 228 -11.58 9.69 15.91
C ASN A 228 -11.74 10.22 17.37
N TRP A 229 -11.41 9.43 18.39
CA TRP A 229 -11.50 9.85 19.79
C TRP A 229 -10.56 11.03 20.06
N THR A 230 -11.10 12.09 20.64
CA THR A 230 -10.39 13.38 20.79
C THR A 230 -9.53 13.46 22.05
N ASN A 231 -9.92 12.74 23.10
CA ASN A 231 -9.12 12.53 24.29
C ASN A 231 -8.01 11.48 24.05
N GLY A 232 -7.23 11.17 25.08
CA GLY A 232 -6.26 10.07 25.00
C GLY A 232 -6.94 8.72 24.74
N TYR A 233 -6.29 7.86 23.97
CA TYR A 233 -6.67 6.45 23.85
C TYR A 233 -5.44 5.56 23.69
N SER A 234 -5.62 4.27 23.94
CA SER A 234 -4.58 3.26 23.72
C SER A 234 -5.16 2.03 23.03
N VAL A 235 -4.32 1.33 22.28
CA VAL A 235 -4.68 0.09 21.60
C VAL A 235 -3.73 -1.00 22.09
N THR A 236 -4.28 -2.06 22.66
CA THR A 236 -3.51 -3.22 23.13
C THR A 236 -3.92 -4.46 22.33
N PRO A 237 -3.02 -5.04 21.51
CA PRO A 237 -3.28 -6.33 20.89
C PRO A 237 -3.24 -7.43 21.97
N ASP A 238 -4.28 -8.24 22.07
CA ASP A 238 -4.39 -9.39 22.98
C ASP A 238 -4.02 -10.73 22.28
N GLY A 239 -3.87 -10.70 20.96
CA GLY A 239 -3.48 -11.83 20.13
C GLY A 239 -4.64 -12.39 19.28
N SER A 240 -4.32 -13.25 18.32
CA SER A 240 -5.31 -13.90 17.46
C SER A 240 -6.27 -12.90 16.79
N GLY A 241 -5.80 -11.72 16.40
CA GLY A 241 -6.58 -10.72 15.65
C GLY A 241 -7.53 -9.89 16.49
N ASN A 242 -7.53 -10.05 17.82
CA ASN A 242 -8.29 -9.18 18.71
C ASN A 242 -7.44 -7.97 19.17
N TYR A 243 -8.12 -6.87 19.47
CA TYR A 243 -7.54 -5.60 19.88
C TYR A 243 -8.44 -4.95 20.92
N LEU A 244 -7.86 -4.54 22.05
CA LEU A 244 -8.54 -3.74 23.06
C LEU A 244 -8.25 -2.26 22.80
N LEU A 245 -9.29 -1.51 22.42
CA LEU A 245 -9.26 -0.05 22.30
C LEU A 245 -9.78 0.56 23.60
N SER A 246 -8.91 1.21 24.37
CA SER A 246 -9.24 1.85 25.64
C SER A 246 -9.26 3.36 25.50
N LEU A 247 -10.41 3.98 25.76
CA LEU A 247 -10.71 5.39 25.54
C LEU A 247 -10.73 6.15 26.87
N ASP A 248 -9.93 7.20 27.03
CA ASP A 248 -9.93 8.04 28.22
C ASP A 248 -11.15 8.98 28.21
N THR A 249 -12.03 8.82 29.19
CA THR A 249 -13.23 9.66 29.35
C THR A 249 -13.06 10.77 30.39
N THR A 250 -11.87 10.92 30.98
CA THR A 250 -11.60 11.91 32.01
C THR A 250 -11.87 13.32 31.50
N GLY A 251 -12.76 14.03 32.17
CA GLY A 251 -13.14 15.41 31.81
C GLY A 251 -14.02 15.52 30.56
N MET A 252 -14.50 14.42 30.00
CA MET A 252 -15.51 14.46 28.94
C MET A 252 -16.87 14.90 29.50
N MET A 253 -17.65 15.56 28.65
CA MET A 253 -19.03 15.92 28.98
C MET A 253 -19.90 14.66 28.93
N LEU A 254 -21.00 14.68 29.68
CA LEU A 254 -21.96 13.59 29.65
C LEU A 254 -22.73 13.65 28.32
N ASP A 255 -22.49 12.69 27.45
CA ASP A 255 -23.09 12.61 26.11
C ASP A 255 -22.83 11.22 25.48
N ILE A 256 -23.50 10.96 24.36
CA ILE A 256 -23.24 9.79 23.52
C ILE A 256 -22.34 10.21 22.36
N TYR A 257 -21.15 9.60 22.30
CA TYR A 257 -20.14 9.89 21.29
C TYR A 257 -20.12 8.79 20.21
N GLU A 258 -20.11 9.18 18.93
CA GLU A 258 -19.87 8.26 17.82
C GLU A 258 -18.36 8.12 17.56
N VAL A 259 -17.86 6.89 17.72
CA VAL A 259 -16.46 6.53 17.55
C VAL A 259 -16.28 5.80 16.24
N GLU A 260 -15.65 6.46 15.27
CA GLU A 260 -15.23 5.86 14.01
C GLU A 260 -13.87 5.20 14.20
N ILE A 261 -13.80 3.89 13.96
CA ILE A 261 -12.65 3.04 14.24
C ILE A 261 -12.19 2.42 12.92
N THR A 262 -10.94 2.65 12.54
CA THR A 262 -10.34 2.12 11.31
C THR A 262 -9.21 1.15 11.64
N ALA A 263 -9.29 -0.06 11.09
CA ALA A 263 -8.22 -1.05 11.12
C ALA A 263 -7.51 -1.08 9.76
N SER A 264 -6.17 -1.11 9.79
CA SER A 264 -5.35 -1.13 8.57
C SER A 264 -4.09 -1.97 8.75
N LYS A 265 -3.66 -2.62 7.66
CA LYS A 265 -2.40 -3.38 7.59
C LYS A 265 -1.98 -3.52 6.13
N ASP A 266 -0.67 -3.56 5.86
CA ASP A 266 -0.14 -3.75 4.50
C ASP A 266 -0.72 -5.02 3.84
N PHE A 267 -1.16 -4.87 2.58
CA PHE A 267 -1.79 -5.94 1.78
C PHE A 267 -3.10 -6.48 2.36
N PHE A 268 -3.71 -5.76 3.29
CA PHE A 268 -5.09 -5.96 3.72
C PHE A 268 -5.89 -4.71 3.38
N GLU A 269 -7.17 -4.88 3.07
CA GLU A 269 -8.07 -3.75 2.89
C GLU A 269 -8.20 -2.98 4.21
N ALA A 270 -8.28 -1.65 4.16
CA ALA A 270 -8.56 -0.87 5.35
C ALA A 270 -10.07 -0.89 5.59
N THR A 271 -10.50 -1.21 6.80
CA THR A 271 -11.93 -1.32 7.14
C THR A 271 -12.26 -0.41 8.32
N THR A 272 -13.42 0.23 8.25
CA THR A 272 -13.91 1.17 9.25
C THR A 272 -15.27 0.73 9.78
N ILE A 273 -15.45 0.80 11.10
CA ILE A 273 -16.76 0.65 11.77
C ILE A 273 -17.05 1.87 12.64
N THR A 274 -18.31 2.08 12.98
CA THR A 274 -18.74 3.12 13.93
C THR A 274 -19.44 2.47 15.12
N LEU A 275 -18.99 2.80 16.32
CA LEU A 275 -19.58 2.36 17.60
C LEU A 275 -19.93 3.58 18.44
N THR A 276 -20.79 3.44 19.44
CA THR A 276 -21.12 4.53 20.37
C THR A 276 -20.45 4.36 21.74
N VAL A 277 -20.11 5.46 22.39
CA VAL A 277 -19.67 5.48 23.79
C VAL A 277 -20.57 6.46 24.54
N ASP A 278 -21.41 5.92 25.42
CA ASP A 278 -22.28 6.71 26.30
C ASP A 278 -21.50 7.07 27.57
N VAL A 279 -21.02 8.33 27.64
CA VAL A 279 -20.36 8.86 28.83
C VAL A 279 -21.43 9.37 29.78
N ARG A 280 -21.58 8.67 30.89
CA ARG A 280 -22.64 8.92 31.88
C ARG A 280 -22.10 9.29 33.26
N GLU A 281 -23.01 9.67 34.14
CA GLU A 281 -22.71 9.85 35.55
C GLU A 281 -22.33 8.54 36.24
N LEU A 282 -21.63 8.67 37.37
CA LEU A 282 -21.26 7.54 38.22
C LEU A 282 -22.51 6.97 38.90
N HIS A 283 -22.71 5.66 38.82
CA HIS A 283 -23.73 5.01 39.62
C HIS A 283 -23.24 4.89 41.06
N THR A 284 -24.05 5.37 42.00
CA THR A 284 -23.70 5.35 43.42
C THR A 284 -24.82 4.76 44.27
N SER A 285 -24.45 4.21 45.43
CA SER A 285 -25.38 3.69 46.42
C SER A 285 -25.05 4.23 47.81
N ALA A 286 -26.05 4.76 48.51
CA ALA A 286 -25.95 5.22 49.89
C ALA A 286 -26.93 4.43 50.77
N ILE A 287 -26.41 3.55 51.62
CA ILE A 287 -27.23 2.63 52.44
C ILE A 287 -27.06 2.99 53.91
N PRO A 288 -28.14 3.40 54.62
CA PRO A 288 -28.08 3.67 56.04
C PRO A 288 -28.06 2.37 56.86
N SER A 289 -27.38 2.38 58.01
CA SER A 289 -27.32 1.24 58.93
C SER A 289 -28.64 0.95 59.63
N THR A 290 -29.54 1.93 59.67
CA THR A 290 -30.90 1.79 60.19
C THR A 290 -31.85 2.72 59.43
N SER A 291 -33.09 2.29 59.23
CA SER A 291 -34.16 3.12 58.65
C SER A 291 -34.99 3.86 59.71
N LEU A 292 -34.78 3.53 61.00
CA LEU A 292 -35.44 4.16 62.13
C LEU A 292 -34.41 4.42 63.24
N LEU A 293 -34.36 5.65 63.70
CA LEU A 293 -33.48 6.06 64.79
C LEU A 293 -34.32 6.62 65.93
N SER A 294 -34.27 5.98 67.08
CA SER A 294 -34.95 6.48 68.29
C SER A 294 -34.02 7.49 68.98
N LEU A 295 -34.47 8.74 69.10
CA LEU A 295 -33.72 9.82 69.71
C LEU A 295 -34.60 10.52 70.76
N PRO A 296 -34.39 10.26 72.06
CA PRO A 296 -35.02 11.04 73.11
C PRO A 296 -34.59 12.52 73.01
N VAL A 297 -35.45 13.42 73.47
CA VAL A 297 -35.17 14.87 73.48
C VAL A 297 -34.01 15.18 74.44
N GLY A 298 -33.08 16.05 74.04
CA GLY A 298 -31.88 16.40 74.79
C GLY A 298 -30.73 15.40 74.69
N TYR A 299 -30.79 14.43 73.77
CA TYR A 299 -29.76 13.41 73.57
C TYR A 299 -29.13 13.50 72.17
N THR A 300 -28.00 12.83 72.03
CA THR A 300 -27.30 12.67 70.75
C THR A 300 -27.28 11.19 70.39
N THR A 301 -27.51 10.89 69.12
CA THR A 301 -27.40 9.53 68.58
C THR A 301 -26.78 9.57 67.21
N SER A 302 -26.28 8.44 66.73
CA SER A 302 -25.69 8.34 65.40
C SER A 302 -26.18 7.11 64.65
N PHE A 303 -26.07 7.20 63.33
CA PHE A 303 -26.19 6.07 62.43
C PHE A 303 -25.10 6.16 61.36
N PHE A 304 -24.87 5.06 60.65
CA PHE A 304 -23.86 5.03 59.60
C PHE A 304 -24.51 5.04 58.22
N ILE A 305 -23.85 5.69 57.26
CA ILE A 305 -24.15 5.57 55.83
C ILE A 305 -22.96 4.89 55.16
N THR A 306 -23.22 3.81 54.41
CA THR A 306 -22.22 3.21 53.52
C THR A 306 -22.44 3.79 52.12
N TYR A 307 -21.50 4.59 51.64
CA TYR A 307 -21.54 5.24 50.33
C TYR A 307 -20.52 4.60 49.38
N ARG A 308 -21.00 4.10 48.24
CA ARG A 308 -20.20 3.32 47.28
C ARG A 308 -20.48 3.73 45.86
N ASP A 309 -19.42 3.70 45.07
CA ASP A 309 -19.47 3.64 43.62
C ASP A 309 -19.84 2.20 43.23
N THR A 310 -20.94 2.05 42.52
CA THR A 310 -21.44 0.73 42.08
C THR A 310 -20.92 0.33 40.71
N ASP A 311 -20.29 1.23 39.95
CA ASP A 311 -19.58 0.88 38.72
C ASP A 311 -18.25 0.19 39.05
N LEU A 312 -17.46 0.76 39.95
CA LEU A 312 -16.16 0.20 40.35
C LEU A 312 -16.22 -0.68 41.60
N GLN A 313 -17.36 -0.75 42.29
CA GLN A 313 -17.55 -1.48 43.55
C GLN A 313 -16.62 -1.01 44.69
N VAL A 314 -16.20 0.26 44.65
CA VAL A 314 -15.29 0.88 45.64
C VAL A 314 -16.03 1.86 46.57
N PRO A 315 -15.53 2.07 47.80
CA PRO A 315 -16.09 3.11 48.68
C PRO A 315 -15.83 4.53 48.15
N ILE A 316 -16.79 5.43 48.32
CA ILE A 316 -16.62 6.86 48.01
C ILE A 316 -16.20 7.58 49.29
N SER A 317 -14.96 8.06 49.35
CA SER A 317 -14.36 8.73 50.52
C SER A 317 -14.38 10.26 50.39
N GLY A 318 -14.25 11.00 51.50
CA GLY A 318 -14.20 12.47 51.51
C GLY A 318 -15.50 13.18 51.13
N ALA A 319 -16.65 12.52 51.24
CA ALA A 319 -17.95 13.03 50.84
C ALA A 319 -18.75 13.69 51.99
N GLU A 320 -18.12 13.98 53.13
CA GLU A 320 -18.81 14.48 54.34
C GLU A 320 -19.61 15.74 54.08
N THR A 321 -19.05 16.68 53.31
CA THR A 321 -19.69 17.96 52.96
C THR A 321 -20.83 17.83 51.95
N TYR A 322 -20.97 16.66 51.31
CA TYR A 322 -22.00 16.39 50.31
C TYR A 322 -23.17 15.58 50.87
N ILE A 323 -23.02 14.99 52.07
CA ILE A 323 -24.09 14.31 52.78
C ILE A 323 -24.88 15.35 53.57
N SER A 324 -26.12 15.58 53.14
CA SER A 324 -27.04 16.48 53.84
C SER A 324 -28.07 15.71 54.66
N CYS A 325 -28.55 16.33 55.73
CA CYS A 325 -29.61 15.83 56.59
C CYS A 325 -30.65 16.93 56.79
N ASN A 326 -31.93 16.60 56.64
CA ASN A 326 -33.05 17.52 56.79
C ASN A 326 -33.61 17.55 58.23
N TRP A 327 -32.82 17.21 59.24
CA TRP A 327 -33.21 17.24 60.66
C TRP A 327 -33.52 18.65 61.20
N SER A 328 -33.48 19.69 60.36
CA SER A 328 -33.41 21.10 60.73
C SER A 328 -34.75 21.81 61.03
N ASP A 329 -35.90 21.21 60.80
CA ASP A 329 -37.20 21.95 60.80
C ASP A 329 -37.63 22.50 62.18
N ILE A 330 -36.91 22.14 63.26
CA ILE A 330 -37.17 22.56 64.65
C ILE A 330 -36.00 23.33 65.31
N HIS A 331 -34.95 23.68 64.55
CA HIS A 331 -33.76 24.37 65.09
C HIS A 331 -33.68 25.83 64.62
N GLU A 332 -33.08 26.72 65.43
CA GLU A 332 -32.94 28.13 65.08
C GLU A 332 -31.79 28.35 64.07
N THR A 333 -31.76 29.54 63.44
CA THR A 333 -30.68 29.90 62.51
C THR A 333 -29.36 30.03 63.26
N GLY A 334 -28.47 29.04 63.11
CA GLY A 334 -27.13 29.03 63.72
C GLY A 334 -26.79 27.76 64.50
N ASP A 335 -27.76 26.86 64.71
CA ASP A 335 -27.57 25.62 65.46
C ASP A 335 -26.88 24.52 64.64
N GLN A 336 -26.05 23.72 65.32
CA GLN A 336 -25.42 22.53 64.74
C GLN A 336 -26.36 21.33 64.89
N ASN A 337 -27.20 21.11 63.87
CA ASN A 337 -28.28 20.11 63.92
C ASN A 337 -27.80 18.67 63.72
N PHE A 338 -26.73 18.51 62.95
CA PHE A 338 -26.07 17.24 62.70
C PHE A 338 -24.60 17.46 62.33
N THR A 339 -23.80 16.40 62.45
CA THR A 339 -22.46 16.34 61.87
C THR A 339 -22.31 15.08 61.04
N VAL A 340 -21.53 15.17 59.97
CA VAL A 340 -21.11 14.02 59.18
C VAL A 340 -19.59 13.95 59.25
N SER A 341 -19.08 12.77 59.59
CA SER A 341 -17.64 12.48 59.55
C SER A 341 -17.41 11.12 58.93
N GLU A 342 -16.43 11.01 58.03
CA GLU A 342 -15.98 9.71 57.56
C GLU A 342 -15.29 8.95 58.70
N THR A 343 -15.62 7.67 58.84
CA THR A 343 -15.00 6.78 59.82
C THR A 343 -13.62 6.33 59.34
N THR A 344 -12.89 5.56 60.15
CA THR A 344 -11.63 4.94 59.72
C THR A 344 -11.82 3.91 58.58
N THR A 345 -13.07 3.49 58.31
CA THR A 345 -13.40 2.65 57.17
C THR A 345 -13.82 3.56 56.01
N PRO A 346 -13.07 3.56 54.89
CA PRO A 346 -13.40 4.38 53.72
C PRO A 346 -14.83 4.15 53.22
N GLY A 347 -15.50 5.23 52.84
CA GLY A 347 -16.89 5.25 52.36
C GLY A 347 -17.93 4.91 53.41
N LYS A 348 -17.56 4.86 54.69
CA LYS A 348 -18.51 4.72 55.80
C LYS A 348 -18.53 6.01 56.61
N TYR A 349 -19.67 6.67 56.63
CA TYR A 349 -19.89 7.97 57.26
C TYR A 349 -20.73 7.81 58.52
N GLU A 350 -20.30 8.40 59.63
CA GLU A 350 -21.12 8.55 60.83
C GLU A 350 -21.90 9.86 60.73
N VAL A 351 -23.22 9.75 60.82
CA VAL A 351 -24.13 10.89 60.91
C VAL A 351 -24.58 10.99 62.36
N VAL A 352 -24.12 12.03 63.05
CA VAL A 352 -24.49 12.32 64.44
C VAL A 352 -25.60 13.35 64.43
N ILE A 353 -26.72 13.03 65.08
CA ILE A 353 -27.90 13.89 65.19
C ILE A 353 -28.01 14.39 66.62
N TYR A 354 -28.24 15.70 66.77
CA TYR A 354 -28.45 16.36 68.05
C TYR A 354 -29.94 16.72 68.22
N SER A 355 -30.56 16.29 69.34
CA SER A 355 -31.86 16.82 69.76
C SER A 355 -31.67 17.80 70.91
N MET A 356 -32.42 18.90 70.89
CA MET A 356 -32.46 19.87 72.00
C MET A 356 -33.88 19.88 72.60
N ASP A 357 -33.97 20.15 73.90
CA ASP A 357 -35.23 20.53 74.55
C ASP A 357 -35.61 21.95 74.07
N ASP A 358 -36.88 22.14 73.72
CA ASP A 358 -37.47 23.46 73.44
C ASP A 358 -37.40 24.42 74.66
#